data_AF-A0A7Z9ZI90-F1
#
_entry.id   AF-A0A7Z9ZI90-F1
#
_cell.length_a   1.000
_cell.length_b   1.000
_cell.length_c   1.000
_cell.angle_alpha   90.00
_cell.angle_beta   90.00
_cell.angle_gamma   90.00
#
_symmetry.space_group_name_H-M   'P 1'
#
loop_
_entity.id
_entity.type
_entity.pdbx_description
1 polymer ?
#
loop_
_entity_poly.entity_id
_entity_poly.type
_entity_poly.pdbx_seq_one_letter_code
_entity_poly.pdbx_strand_id
1 'polypeptide(L)'
;IDPYTWNIDPACVEAAITERTTAVVAVHNFGNPAPVAELEAIARRHGLKLIFDAAHGFGSLYRGQPVGSFGDAEVFSLSPTKLLVAGEGGIVATNHDDLAEHIRVGREYGNPGDSTRGLIRRDRTGASSPTAT
;
A
#
# COMPACT_ATOMS: atom_id res chain seq x y z
N ILE A 1 16.21 -0.44 -17.73
CA ILE A 1 15.71 -1.77 -17.29
C ILE A 1 16.91 -2.65 -17.14
N ASP A 2 17.04 -3.34 -16.02
CA ASP A 2 18.10 -4.33 -15.81
C ASP A 2 17.77 -5.59 -16.66
N PRO A 3 18.68 -6.05 -17.53
CA PRO A 3 18.41 -7.14 -18.46
C PRO A 3 18.36 -8.53 -17.80
N TYR A 4 18.83 -8.68 -16.56
CA TYR A 4 18.84 -9.94 -15.82
C TYR A 4 17.62 -10.08 -14.91
N THR A 5 17.25 -8.99 -14.23
CA THR A 5 16.13 -8.99 -13.28
C THR A 5 14.81 -8.59 -13.91
N TRP A 6 14.86 -7.96 -15.09
CA TRP A 6 13.73 -7.32 -15.79
C TRP A 6 13.09 -6.17 -15.01
N ASN A 7 13.66 -5.78 -13.87
CA ASN A 7 13.15 -4.69 -13.05
C ASN A 7 13.71 -3.35 -13.52
N ILE A 8 13.10 -2.27 -13.03
CA ILE A 8 13.59 -0.92 -13.28
C ILE A 8 14.99 -0.76 -12.64
N ASP A 9 15.89 -0.09 -13.35
CA ASP A 9 17.24 0.20 -12.86
C ASP A 9 17.19 1.47 -11.99
N PRO A 10 17.57 1.41 -10.70
CA PRO A 10 17.57 2.57 -9.81
C PRO A 10 18.41 3.75 -10.33
N ALA A 11 19.51 3.50 -11.02
CA ALA A 11 20.33 4.57 -11.58
C ALA A 11 19.58 5.34 -12.69
N CYS A 12 18.83 4.61 -13.53
CA CYS A 12 17.96 5.24 -14.53
C CYS A 12 16.80 6.01 -13.88
N VAL A 13 16.25 5.52 -12.76
CA VAL A 13 15.21 6.23 -12.01
C VAL A 13 15.75 7.57 -11.51
N GLU A 14 16.89 7.56 -10.81
CA GLU A 14 17.48 8.77 -10.23
C GLU A 14 17.83 9.80 -11.31
N ALA A 15 18.38 9.35 -12.45
CA ALA A 15 18.68 10.22 -13.59
C ALA A 15 17.44 10.82 -14.28
N ALA A 16 16.27 10.17 -14.17
CA ALA A 16 15.03 10.63 -14.78
C ALA A 16 14.20 11.57 -13.90
N ILE A 17 14.60 11.77 -12.63
CA ILE A 17 13.89 12.66 -11.70
C ILE A 17 14.02 14.11 -12.18
N THR A 18 12.90 14.83 -12.13
CA THR A 18 12.81 16.27 -12.42
C THR A 18 12.03 16.97 -11.31
N GLU A 19 11.98 18.30 -11.32
CA GLU A 19 11.16 19.09 -10.40
C GLU A 19 9.66 18.77 -10.49
N ARG A 20 9.21 18.15 -11.58
CA ARG A 20 7.80 17.74 -11.77
C ARG A 20 7.52 16.32 -11.28
N THR A 21 8.55 15.56 -10.93
CA THR A 21 8.38 14.18 -10.46
C THR A 21 7.78 14.21 -9.05
N THR A 22 6.67 13.49 -8.85
CA THR A 22 5.98 13.43 -7.55
C THR A 22 6.05 12.03 -6.92
N ALA A 23 6.25 11.01 -7.73
CA ALA A 23 6.29 9.62 -7.30
C ALA A 23 7.15 8.75 -8.23
N VAL A 24 7.58 7.62 -7.71
CA VAL A 24 8.15 6.49 -8.45
C VAL A 24 7.18 5.32 -8.32
N VAL A 25 6.86 4.68 -9.45
CA VAL A 25 6.12 3.42 -9.48
C VAL A 25 7.04 2.35 -10.05
N ALA A 26 7.40 1.36 -9.23
CA ALA A 26 8.26 0.25 -9.62
C ALA A 26 7.47 -1.07 -9.63
N VAL A 27 7.82 -2.00 -10.51
CA VAL A 27 7.10 -3.28 -10.65
C VAL A 27 7.96 -4.41 -10.10
N HIS A 28 7.38 -5.31 -9.31
CA HIS A 28 8.01 -6.60 -8.97
C HIS A 28 7.79 -7.59 -10.13
N ASN A 29 8.57 -7.43 -11.22
CA ASN A 29 8.31 -8.16 -12.46
C ASN A 29 8.40 -9.67 -12.27
N PHE A 30 7.41 -10.41 -12.78
CA PHE A 30 7.33 -11.87 -12.72
C PHE A 30 7.50 -12.47 -11.30
N GLY A 31 7.14 -11.70 -10.26
CA GLY A 31 7.32 -12.10 -8.88
C GLY A 31 8.75 -11.93 -8.36
N ASN A 32 9.67 -11.43 -9.18
CA ASN A 32 11.02 -11.03 -8.77
C ASN A 32 10.99 -9.63 -8.15
N PRO A 33 11.32 -9.46 -6.86
CA PRO A 33 11.24 -8.16 -6.24
C PRO A 33 12.15 -7.11 -6.92
N ALA A 34 11.61 -5.92 -7.20
CA ALA A 34 12.38 -4.74 -7.56
C ALA A 34 13.49 -4.41 -6.54
N PRO A 35 14.47 -3.55 -6.89
CA PRO A 35 15.51 -3.09 -5.97
C PRO A 35 14.95 -2.18 -4.85
N VAL A 36 14.24 -2.77 -3.89
CA VAL A 36 13.44 -2.05 -2.88
C VAL A 36 14.29 -1.06 -2.09
N ALA A 37 15.41 -1.50 -1.50
CA ALA A 37 16.22 -0.64 -0.65
C ALA A 37 16.81 0.55 -1.42
N GLU A 38 17.23 0.33 -2.67
CA GLU A 38 17.78 1.35 -3.55
C GLU A 38 16.71 2.39 -3.92
N LEU A 39 15.52 1.93 -4.28
CA LEU A 39 14.39 2.78 -4.65
C LEU A 39 13.84 3.56 -3.45
N GLU A 40 13.75 2.96 -2.27
CA GLU A 40 13.38 3.65 -1.02
C GLU A 40 14.39 4.74 -0.67
N ALA A 41 15.69 4.46 -0.83
CA ALA A 41 16.73 5.45 -0.60
C ALA A 41 16.63 6.63 -1.58
N ILE A 42 16.35 6.38 -2.86
CA ILE A 42 16.12 7.43 -3.87
C ILE A 42 14.87 8.24 -3.51
N ALA A 43 13.73 7.58 -3.27
CA ALA A 43 12.47 8.26 -2.98
C ALA A 43 12.61 9.17 -1.75
N ARG A 44 13.26 8.69 -0.68
CA ARG A 44 13.54 9.48 0.52
C ARG A 44 14.45 10.68 0.24
N ARG A 45 15.53 10.52 -0.55
CA ARG A 45 16.44 11.63 -0.88
C ARG A 45 15.73 12.76 -1.63
N HIS A 46 14.80 12.40 -2.52
CA HIS A 46 14.11 13.35 -3.38
C HIS A 46 12.73 13.76 -2.86
N GLY A 47 12.30 13.28 -1.69
CA GLY A 47 10.98 13.57 -1.13
C GLY A 47 9.83 13.05 -1.99
N LEU A 48 10.04 11.95 -2.72
CA LEU A 48 9.06 11.35 -3.62
C LEU A 48 8.26 10.26 -2.91
N LYS A 49 7.03 10.04 -3.37
CA LYS A 49 6.26 8.84 -3.05
C LYS A 49 6.83 7.63 -3.77
N LEU A 50 6.78 6.46 -3.13
CA LEU A 50 7.19 5.20 -3.74
C LEU A 50 6.05 4.19 -3.66
N ILE A 51 5.60 3.71 -4.81
CA ILE A 51 4.56 2.70 -4.90
C ILE A 51 5.12 1.51 -5.66
N PHE A 52 4.83 0.30 -5.20
CA PHE A 52 5.13 -0.91 -5.97
C PHE A 52 3.89 -1.49 -6.64
N ASP A 53 3.99 -1.77 -7.93
CA ASP A 53 3.10 -2.71 -8.59
C ASP A 53 3.56 -4.13 -8.26
N ALA A 54 2.80 -4.76 -7.37
CA ALA A 54 2.99 -6.12 -6.89
C ALA A 54 2.00 -7.10 -7.53
N ALA A 55 1.47 -6.81 -8.73
CA ALA A 55 0.51 -7.66 -9.40
C ALA A 55 0.99 -9.12 -9.55
N HIS A 56 2.29 -9.34 -9.71
CA HIS A 56 2.91 -10.67 -9.74
C HIS A 56 3.62 -11.07 -8.44
N GLY A 57 3.64 -10.18 -7.43
CA GLY A 57 4.47 -10.29 -6.24
C GLY A 57 3.86 -11.06 -5.07
N PHE A 58 2.64 -11.60 -5.21
CA PHE A 58 2.00 -12.32 -4.12
C PHE A 58 2.81 -13.55 -3.72
N GLY A 59 3.25 -13.61 -2.45
CA GLY A 59 4.09 -14.68 -1.92
C GLY A 59 5.60 -14.46 -2.09
N SER A 60 6.03 -13.41 -2.80
CA SER A 60 7.44 -13.08 -2.95
C SER A 60 8.02 -12.44 -1.69
N LEU A 61 9.34 -12.61 -1.50
CA LEU A 61 10.08 -12.05 -0.37
C LEU A 61 11.23 -11.18 -0.87
N TYR A 62 11.39 -9.99 -0.30
CA TYR A 62 12.61 -9.20 -0.42
C TYR A 62 13.36 -9.24 0.92
N ARG A 63 14.58 -9.79 0.91
CA ARG A 63 15.43 -9.95 2.12
C ARG A 63 14.71 -10.59 3.31
N GLY A 64 13.86 -11.59 3.03
CA GLY A 64 13.10 -12.33 4.05
C GLY A 64 11.80 -11.64 4.50
N GLN A 65 11.52 -10.43 4.04
CA GLN A 65 10.28 -9.71 4.33
C GLN A 65 9.31 -9.83 3.14
N PRO A 66 8.01 -10.10 3.38
CA PRO A 66 7.03 -10.22 2.31
C PRO A 66 6.87 -8.93 1.49
N VAL A 67 6.78 -9.09 0.17
CA VAL A 67 6.21 -8.08 -0.73
C VAL A 67 4.79 -7.75 -0.24
N GLY A 68 4.45 -6.47 -0.22
CA GLY A 68 3.28 -5.89 0.48
C GLY A 68 3.64 -5.08 1.72
N SER A 69 4.94 -4.86 1.99
CA SER A 69 5.44 -4.23 3.21
C SER A 69 6.35 -3.01 2.96
N PHE A 70 6.55 -2.61 1.71
CA PHE A 70 7.56 -1.64 1.28
C PHE A 70 6.94 -0.40 0.62
N GLY A 71 7.69 0.70 0.61
CA GLY A 71 7.22 1.98 0.06
C GLY A 71 5.99 2.55 0.79
N ASP A 72 5.30 3.49 0.15
CA ASP A 72 4.04 4.06 0.63
C ASP A 72 2.87 3.08 0.43
N ALA A 73 2.87 2.31 -0.67
CA ALA A 73 1.86 1.29 -0.93
C ALA A 73 2.34 0.26 -1.96
N GLU A 74 1.73 -0.92 -1.92
CA GLU A 74 1.89 -1.96 -2.93
C GLU A 74 0.53 -2.46 -3.42
N VAL A 75 0.41 -2.72 -4.73
CA VAL A 75 -0.86 -3.12 -5.35
C VAL A 75 -0.76 -4.51 -5.94
N PHE A 76 -1.63 -5.41 -5.51
CA PHE A 76 -1.74 -6.77 -6.02
C PHE A 76 -2.93 -6.91 -6.96
N SER A 77 -2.81 -7.81 -7.93
CA SER A 77 -3.89 -8.19 -8.83
C SER A 77 -4.39 -9.57 -8.44
N LEU A 78 -5.71 -9.75 -8.52
CA LEU A 78 -6.40 -11.02 -8.24
C LEU A 78 -7.09 -11.59 -9.49
N SER A 79 -6.66 -11.16 -10.68
CA SER A 79 -7.21 -11.63 -11.96
C SER A 79 -6.84 -13.09 -12.24
N PRO A 80 -7.49 -13.76 -13.21
CA PRO A 80 -7.38 -15.22 -13.40
C PRO A 80 -5.97 -15.73 -13.75
N THR A 81 -5.05 -14.85 -14.13
CA THR A 81 -3.68 -15.19 -14.52
C THR A 81 -2.67 -14.99 -13.39
N LYS A 82 -3.11 -14.57 -12.19
CA LYS A 82 -2.23 -14.27 -11.04
C LYS A 82 -2.10 -15.47 -10.11
N LEU A 83 -1.07 -15.45 -9.25
CA LEU A 83 -0.81 -16.54 -8.30
C LEU A 83 -1.94 -16.71 -7.27
N LEU A 84 -2.49 -15.60 -6.78
CA LEU A 84 -3.70 -15.59 -5.96
C LEU A 84 -4.86 -15.06 -6.81
N VAL A 85 -5.90 -15.88 -7.00
CA VAL A 85 -7.03 -15.58 -7.88
C VAL A 85 -8.31 -15.39 -7.06
N ALA A 86 -9.09 -14.36 -7.39
CA ALA A 86 -10.42 -14.11 -6.84
C ALA A 86 -11.47 -13.82 -7.93
N GLY A 87 -11.27 -14.37 -9.13
CA GLY A 87 -12.03 -14.03 -10.33
C GLY A 87 -11.50 -12.74 -10.94
N GLU A 88 -11.86 -11.60 -10.38
CA GLU A 88 -11.31 -10.29 -10.72
C GLU A 88 -11.11 -9.46 -9.45
N GLY A 89 -10.17 -8.52 -9.48
CA GLY A 89 -9.98 -7.56 -8.39
C GLY A 89 -8.53 -7.26 -8.07
N GLY A 90 -8.32 -6.62 -6.93
CA GLY A 90 -7.00 -6.24 -6.44
C GLY A 90 -6.99 -5.92 -4.94
N ILE A 91 -5.79 -5.86 -4.39
CA ILE A 91 -5.52 -5.53 -2.99
C ILE A 91 -4.52 -4.38 -2.97
N VAL A 92 -4.74 -3.39 -2.11
CA VAL A 92 -3.71 -2.40 -1.77
C VAL A 92 -3.21 -2.71 -0.36
N ALA A 93 -1.90 -2.89 -0.23
CA ALA A 93 -1.20 -2.99 1.05
C ALA A 93 -0.48 -1.68 1.34
N THR A 94 -0.58 -1.17 2.56
CA THR A 94 0.12 0.04 3.01
C THR A 94 0.28 0.00 4.52
N ASN A 95 1.37 0.60 5.02
CA ASN A 95 1.60 0.83 6.45
C ASN A 95 1.13 2.22 6.91
N HIS A 96 0.52 3.01 6.02
CA HIS A 96 0.08 4.37 6.30
C HIS A 96 -1.42 4.39 6.56
N ASP A 97 -1.81 4.65 7.82
CA ASP A 97 -3.22 4.63 8.25
C ASP A 97 -4.08 5.69 7.53
N ASP A 98 -3.50 6.86 7.26
CA ASP A 98 -4.14 7.95 6.54
C ASP A 98 -4.42 7.58 5.07
N LEU A 99 -3.45 6.96 4.40
CA LEU A 99 -3.62 6.46 3.04
C LEU A 99 -4.63 5.31 3.00
N ALA A 100 -4.57 4.38 3.95
CA ALA A 100 -5.52 3.28 4.06
C ALA A 100 -6.96 3.81 4.22
N GLU A 101 -7.16 4.82 5.06
CA GLU A 101 -8.47 5.46 5.23
C GLU A 101 -8.92 6.16 3.96
N HIS A 102 -8.04 6.94 3.33
CA HIS A 102 -8.33 7.61 2.07
C HIS A 102 -8.79 6.62 0.98
N ILE A 103 -8.11 5.48 0.86
CA ILE A 103 -8.47 4.42 -0.08
C ILE A 103 -9.83 3.79 0.26
N ARG A 104 -10.11 3.50 1.54
CA ARG A 104 -11.40 2.93 1.96
C ARG A 104 -12.57 3.85 1.62
N VAL A 105 -12.42 5.14 1.92
CA VAL A 105 -13.39 6.19 1.60
C VAL A 105 -13.57 6.30 0.08
N GLY A 106 -12.46 6.38 -0.67
CA GLY A 106 -12.47 6.52 -2.12
C GLY A 106 -13.10 5.34 -2.85
N ARG A 107 -12.89 4.11 -2.35
CA ARG A 107 -13.50 2.88 -2.89
C ARG A 107 -15.02 2.89 -2.77
N GLU A 108 -15.57 3.58 -1.79
CA GLU A 108 -17.00 3.66 -1.51
C GLU A 108 -17.56 5.07 -1.81
N TYR A 109 -17.25 5.64 -2.98
CA TYR A 109 -17.81 6.92 -3.45
C TYR A 109 -17.65 8.10 -2.48
N GLY A 110 -16.62 8.10 -1.63
CA GLY A 110 -16.40 9.14 -0.63
C GLY A 110 -17.10 8.88 0.72
N ASN A 111 -17.68 7.70 0.92
CA ASN A 111 -18.36 7.33 2.16
C ASN A 111 -17.35 6.79 3.20
N PRO A 112 -17.22 7.42 4.38
CA PRO A 112 -16.36 6.94 5.47
C PRO A 112 -16.92 5.71 6.20
N GLY A 113 -18.03 5.12 5.73
CA GLY A 113 -18.61 3.90 6.28
C GLY A 113 -19.25 4.10 7.66
N ASP A 114 -19.56 5.34 8.02
CA ASP A 114 -19.84 5.76 9.39
C ASP A 114 -21.30 6.12 9.67
N SER A 115 -22.24 5.76 8.79
CA SER A 115 -23.69 5.99 9.01
C SER A 115 -24.24 5.39 10.32
N THR A 116 -23.44 4.59 11.05
CA THR A 116 -23.73 4.09 12.40
C THR A 116 -22.68 4.41 13.49
N ARG A 117 -21.54 5.07 13.21
CA ARG A 117 -20.55 5.40 14.27
C ARG A 117 -21.10 6.38 15.32
N GLY A 118 -22.11 7.18 14.97
CA GLY A 118 -22.87 8.01 15.92
C GLY A 118 -23.93 7.26 16.75
N LEU A 119 -24.40 6.10 16.28
CA LEU A 119 -25.51 5.34 16.88
C LEU A 119 -25.06 4.27 17.87
N ILE A 120 -23.78 3.86 17.84
CA ILE A 120 -23.22 2.86 18.76
C ILE A 120 -22.14 3.51 19.63
N ARG A 121 -22.45 4.67 20.25
CA ARG A 121 -21.92 4.94 21.59
C ARG A 121 -22.90 4.34 22.59
N ARG A 122 -22.78 3.03 22.84
CA ARG A 122 -23.33 2.46 24.08
C ARG A 122 -22.54 3.09 25.22
N ASP A 123 -23.20 4.01 25.92
CA ASP A 123 -22.99 4.27 27.34
C ASP A 123 -22.47 2.98 28.02
N ARG A 124 -21.18 3.01 28.37
CA ARG A 124 -20.55 2.11 29.32
C ARG A 124 -20.05 2.93 30.51
N THR A 125 -20.90 3.81 31.02
CA THR A 125 -20.74 4.41 32.34
C THR A 125 -21.96 4.04 33.17
N GLY A 126 -21.98 2.78 33.62
CA GLY A 126 -22.74 2.39 34.80
C GLY A 126 -22.21 3.14 36.01
N ALA A 127 -22.66 4.37 36.20
CA ALA A 127 -22.55 5.09 37.47
C ALA A 127 -23.71 4.65 38.35
N SER A 128 -23.43 3.81 39.35
CA SER A 128 -24.35 3.50 40.43
C SER A 128 -24.65 4.78 41.22
N SER A 129 -25.91 5.21 41.22
CA SER A 129 -26.41 6.27 42.09
C SER A 129 -26.54 5.75 43.53
N PRO A 130 -26.13 6.51 44.57
CA PRO A 130 -26.46 6.18 45.95
C PRO A 130 -27.87 6.72 46.25
N THR A 131 -28.77 5.83 46.68
CA THR A 131 -30.09 6.21 47.17
C THR A 131 -29.97 6.78 48.58
N ALA A 132 -30.60 7.94 48.79
CA ALA A 132 -30.77 8.56 50.09
C ALA A 132 -31.61 7.67 51.03
N THR A 133 -31.13 7.44 52.25
CA THR A 133 -31.89 7.54 53.49
C THR A 133 -30.93 7.81 54.65
#